data_AF-A0A497KH04-F1
#
_entry.id   AF-A0A497KH04-F1
#
_cell.length_a   1.000
_cell.length_b   1.000
_cell.length_c   1.000
_cell.angle_alpha   90.00
_cell.angle_beta   90.00
_cell.angle_gamma   90.00
#
_symmetry.space_group_name_H-M   'P 1'
#
loop_
_entity.id
_entity.type
_entity.pdbx_description
1 polymer ?
#
loop_
_entity_poly.entity_id
_entity_poly.type
_entity_poly.pdbx_seq_one_letter_code
_entity_poly.pdbx_strand_id
1 'polypeptide(L)'
;HNHVRKRLGIPASPLTSRIETINGPKMSNEVRIRACSKQIINTIKIPGFFYQPSWLVNEMTRRGFSPSETENSISFLIERGILKNSPDGVCLS
;
A
#
# COMPACT_ATOMS: atom_id res chain seq x y z
N HIS A 1 -26.29 -23.02 23.09
CA HIS A 1 -25.91 -21.68 23.58
C HIS A 1 -25.82 -20.74 22.38
N ASN A 2 -26.82 -19.89 22.15
CA ASN A 2 -26.91 -19.08 20.91
C ASN A 2 -27.57 -17.71 21.18
N HIS A 3 -26.94 -16.89 22.04
CA HIS A 3 -27.56 -15.68 22.61
C HIS A 3 -27.05 -14.33 22.07
N VAL A 4 -26.23 -14.29 21.00
CA VAL A 4 -25.66 -13.01 20.51
C VAL A 4 -26.15 -12.60 19.10
N ARG A 5 -26.98 -13.41 18.42
CA ARG A 5 -27.32 -13.16 17.01
C ARG A 5 -28.45 -12.14 16.76
N LYS A 6 -29.15 -11.67 17.80
CA LYS A 6 -30.41 -10.90 17.63
C LYS A 6 -30.34 -9.40 17.91
N ARG A 7 -29.21 -8.82 18.32
CA ARG A 7 -29.16 -7.39 18.70
C ARG A 7 -28.38 -6.44 17.80
N LEU A 8 -27.45 -6.92 16.97
CA LEU A 8 -26.51 -6.01 16.29
C LEU A 8 -26.52 -6.08 14.76
N GLY A 9 -27.18 -7.04 14.12
CA GLY A 9 -27.20 -7.12 12.64
C GLY A 9 -25.83 -7.35 11.99
N ILE A 10 -24.79 -7.61 12.78
CA ILE A 10 -23.43 -7.82 12.29
C ILE A 10 -23.26 -9.32 11.99
N PRO A 11 -22.89 -9.69 10.75
CA PRO A 11 -22.55 -11.08 10.44
C PRO A 11 -21.30 -11.49 11.23
N ALA A 12 -21.48 -12.37 12.21
CA ALA A 12 -20.38 -13.03 12.91
C ALA A 12 -19.82 -14.13 12.00
N SER A 13 -18.79 -13.80 11.24
CA SER A 13 -17.96 -14.79 10.55
C SER A 13 -16.92 -15.37 11.51
N PRO A 14 -16.50 -16.64 11.37
CA PRO A 14 -15.51 -17.26 12.25
C PRO A 14 -14.17 -16.51 12.23
N LEU A 15 -13.60 -16.25 13.41
CA LEU A 15 -12.28 -15.62 13.57
C LEU A 15 -11.14 -16.43 12.93
N THR A 16 -11.39 -17.68 12.56
CA THR A 16 -10.39 -18.59 11.98
C THR A 16 -10.18 -18.41 10.47
N SER A 17 -11.05 -17.70 9.76
CA SER A 17 -10.96 -17.54 8.30
C SER A 17 -10.23 -16.28 7.84
N ARG A 18 -9.90 -15.37 8.77
CA ARG A 18 -9.34 -14.06 8.46
C ARG A 18 -8.11 -13.88 9.32
N ILE A 19 -6.93 -13.88 8.71
CA ILE A 19 -5.69 -13.46 9.39
C ILE A 19 -5.82 -11.94 9.58
N GLU A 20 -6.54 -11.55 10.63
CA GLU A 20 -6.63 -10.18 11.12
C GLU A 20 -5.30 -9.93 11.84
N THR A 21 -4.39 -9.21 11.17
CA THR A 21 -3.27 -8.62 11.89
C THR A 21 -3.75 -7.35 12.58
N ILE A 22 -2.92 -6.80 13.46
CA ILE A 22 -3.17 -5.54 14.18
C ILE A 22 -3.52 -4.38 13.19
N ASN A 23 -3.21 -4.55 11.90
CA ASN A 23 -3.48 -3.62 10.80
C ASN A 23 -4.63 -4.05 9.86
N GLY A 24 -5.49 -4.99 10.28
CA GLY A 24 -6.61 -5.50 9.50
C GLY A 24 -6.31 -6.79 8.71
N PRO A 25 -7.14 -7.16 7.73
CA PRO A 25 -6.96 -8.42 6.99
C PRO A 25 -5.64 -8.41 6.21
N LYS A 26 -4.86 -9.50 6.31
CA LYS A 26 -3.67 -9.72 5.47
C LYS A 26 -4.08 -9.87 4.01
N MET A 27 -4.07 -8.76 3.27
CA MET A 27 -4.27 -8.75 1.82
C MET A 27 -3.11 -9.45 1.11
N SER A 28 -3.34 -9.99 -0.10
CA SER A 28 -2.24 -10.58 -0.87
C SER A 28 -1.20 -9.52 -1.25
N ASN A 29 0.05 -9.94 -1.37
CA ASN A 29 1.17 -9.04 -1.69
C ASN A 29 0.92 -8.23 -2.96
N GLU A 30 0.34 -8.86 -3.99
CA GLU A 30 0.02 -8.20 -5.26
C GLU A 30 -1.02 -7.08 -5.09
N VAL A 31 -2.10 -7.31 -4.32
CA VAL A 31 -3.12 -6.28 -4.09
C VAL A 31 -2.54 -5.13 -3.27
N ARG A 32 -1.67 -5.42 -2.31
CA ARG A 32 -0.94 -4.42 -1.53
C ARG A 32 -0.01 -3.58 -2.40
N ILE A 33 0.76 -4.19 -3.30
CA ILE A 33 1.60 -3.50 -4.27
C ILE A 33 0.74 -2.57 -5.14
N ARG A 34 -0.36 -3.04 -5.74
CA ARG A 34 -1.24 -2.18 -6.55
C ARG A 34 -1.79 -0.99 -5.76
N ALA A 35 -2.19 -1.21 -4.50
CA ALA A 35 -2.68 -0.15 -3.63
C ALA A 35 -1.58 0.87 -3.30
N CYS A 36 -0.38 0.39 -2.99
CA CYS A 36 0.78 1.24 -2.71
C CYS A 36 1.19 2.04 -3.96
N SER A 37 1.28 1.42 -5.14
CA SER A 37 1.54 2.10 -6.41
C SER A 37 0.56 3.24 -6.67
N LYS A 38 -0.74 3.05 -6.42
CA LYS A 38 -1.74 4.11 -6.56
C LYS A 38 -1.47 5.27 -5.60
N GLN A 39 -1.05 4.98 -4.37
CA GLN A 39 -0.71 6.01 -3.38
C GLN A 39 0.56 6.77 -3.73
N ILE A 40 1.57 6.09 -4.30
CA ILE A 40 2.78 6.72 -4.80
C ILE A 40 2.45 7.72 -5.92
N ILE A 41 1.67 7.33 -6.92
CA ILE A 41 1.24 8.24 -8.01
C ILE A 41 0.46 9.44 -7.45
N ASN A 42 -0.41 9.21 -6.47
CA ASN A 42 -1.14 10.30 -5.81
C ASN A 42 -0.25 11.22 -4.98
N THR A 43 0.95 10.78 -4.60
CA THR A 43 1.90 11.55 -3.78
C THR A 43 2.85 12.36 -4.64
N ILE A 44 3.34 11.77 -5.74
CA ILE A 44 4.25 12.40 -6.70
C ILE A 44 3.43 13.28 -7.66
N LYS A 45 3.25 14.56 -7.33
CA LYS A 45 2.39 15.47 -8.10
C LYS A 45 3.13 16.63 -8.78
N ILE A 46 4.37 16.91 -8.39
CA ILE A 46 5.11 18.07 -8.86
C ILE A 46 5.89 17.66 -10.13
N PRO A 47 5.55 18.19 -11.32
CA PRO A 47 6.29 17.89 -12.54
C PRO A 47 7.75 18.34 -12.41
N GLY A 48 8.69 17.50 -12.86
CA GLY A 48 10.12 17.79 -12.81
C GLY A 48 10.76 17.71 -11.42
N PHE A 49 9.99 17.43 -10.36
CA PHE A 49 10.56 17.20 -9.02
C PHE A 49 10.95 15.73 -8.83
N PHE A 50 12.15 15.51 -8.30
CA PHE A 50 12.64 14.19 -7.95
C PHE A 50 12.40 13.90 -6.48
N TYR A 51 11.67 12.81 -6.22
CA TYR A 51 11.42 12.33 -4.88
C TYR A 51 12.44 11.25 -4.52
N GLN A 52 13.15 11.47 -3.42
CA GLN A 52 14.10 10.48 -2.90
C GLN A 52 13.35 9.19 -2.50
N PRO A 53 13.83 7.99 -2.90
CA PRO A 53 13.19 6.73 -2.54
C PRO A 53 13.01 6.57 -1.03
N SER A 54 13.99 6.98 -0.24
CA SER A 54 13.91 6.97 1.23
C SER A 54 12.77 7.84 1.78
N TRP A 55 12.49 8.98 1.15
CA TRP A 55 11.36 9.83 1.52
C TRP A 55 10.03 9.15 1.20
N LEU A 56 9.92 8.51 0.03
CA LEU A 56 8.72 7.76 -0.37
C LEU A 56 8.46 6.58 0.56
N VAL A 57 9.49 5.85 0.96
CA VAL A 57 9.39 4.77 1.96
C VAL A 57 8.82 5.30 3.27
N ASN A 58 9.32 6.43 3.78
CA ASN A 58 8.81 7.04 5.00
C ASN A 58 7.35 7.52 4.84
N GLU A 59 7.00 8.12 3.72
CA GLU A 59 5.65 8.60 3.43
C GLU A 59 4.65 7.44 3.28
N MET A 60 5.03 6.36 2.62
CA MET A 60 4.19 5.17 2.48
C MET A 60 4.08 4.38 3.80
N THR A 61 5.13 4.39 4.63
CA THR A 61 5.11 3.80 5.97
C THR A 61 4.08 4.48 6.87
N ARG A 62 4.02 5.83 6.84
CA ARG A 62 2.95 6.59 7.53
C ARG A 62 1.54 6.23 7.06
N ARG A 63 1.40 5.71 5.84
CA ARG A 63 0.13 5.26 5.25
C ARG A 63 -0.12 3.76 5.43
N GLY A 64 0.71 3.08 6.21
CA GLY A 64 0.54 1.67 6.56
C GLY A 64 1.08 0.69 5.53
N PHE A 65 2.01 1.10 4.66
CA PHE A 65 2.76 0.19 3.77
C PHE A 65 4.12 -0.17 4.36
N SER A 66 4.62 -1.36 4.08
CA SER A 66 5.99 -1.72 4.43
C SER A 66 7.00 -1.07 3.48
N PRO A 67 8.28 -0.97 3.88
CA PRO A 67 9.36 -0.58 2.98
C PRO A 67 9.41 -1.45 1.72
N SER A 68 9.30 -2.77 1.88
CA SER A 68 9.31 -3.72 0.75
C SER A 68 8.13 -3.53 -0.20
N GLU A 69 6.93 -3.24 0.29
CA GLU A 69 5.79 -2.92 -0.57
C GLU A 69 6.04 -1.64 -1.35
N THR A 70 6.67 -0.65 -0.73
CA THR A 70 7.00 0.63 -1.37
C THR A 70 8.06 0.44 -2.45
N GLU A 71 9.17 -0.23 -2.15
CA GLU A 71 10.24 -0.52 -3.10
C GLU A 71 9.75 -1.34 -4.29
N ASN A 72 8.99 -2.42 -4.04
CA ASN A 72 8.39 -3.22 -5.10
C ASN A 72 7.41 -2.38 -5.95
N SER A 73 6.66 -1.47 -5.33
CA SER A 73 5.75 -0.59 -6.05
C SER A 73 6.47 0.45 -6.90
N ILE A 74 7.62 0.97 -6.43
CA ILE A 74 8.47 1.88 -7.21
C ILE A 74 9.02 1.12 -8.43
N SER A 75 9.63 -0.06 -8.24
CA SER A 75 10.14 -0.88 -9.33
C SER A 75 9.06 -1.22 -10.35
N PHE A 76 7.88 -1.66 -9.89
CA PHE A 76 6.74 -1.95 -10.76
C PHE A 76 6.30 -0.74 -11.61
N LEU A 77 6.33 0.46 -11.04
CA LEU A 77 5.97 1.67 -11.76
C LEU A 77 7.06 2.12 -12.76
N ILE A 78 8.34 1.88 -12.45
CA ILE A 78 9.47 2.12 -13.36
C ILE A 78 9.41 1.15 -14.55
N GLU A 79 9.19 -0.13 -14.29
CA GLU A 79 9.06 -1.17 -15.33
C GLU A 79 7.90 -0.88 -16.30
N ARG A 80 6.85 -0.22 -15.81
CA ARG A 80 5.71 0.23 -16.63
C ARG A 80 5.91 1.59 -17.30
N GLY A 81 7.06 2.24 -17.10
CA GLY A 81 7.37 3.55 -17.67
C GLY A 81 6.52 4.69 -17.09
N ILE A 82 5.88 4.50 -15.93
CA ILE A 82 5.10 5.53 -15.23
C ILE A 82 6.02 6.42 -14.40
N LEU A 83 7.05 5.83 -13.78
CA LEU A 83 8.12 6.55 -13.10
C LEU A 83 9.42 6.46 -13.89
N LYS A 84 10.22 7.51 -13.82
CA LYS A 84 11.62 7.52 -14.26
C LYS A 84 12.52 7.46 -13.04
N ASN A 85 13.58 6.66 -13.14
CA ASN A 85 14.65 6.60 -12.16
C ASN A 85 15.80 7.52 -12.58
N SER A 86 16.33 8.29 -11.64
CA SER A 86 17.44 9.23 -11.80
C SER A 86 18.37 9.11 -10.58
N PRO A 87 19.65 9.51 -10.68
CA PRO A 87 20.51 9.66 -9.50
C PRO A 87 19.88 10.51 -8.39
N ASP A 88 19.06 11.49 -8.75
CA ASP A 88 18.39 12.40 -7.80
C ASP A 88 17.09 11.83 -7.20
N GLY A 89 16.68 10.62 -7.60
CA GLY A 89 15.49 9.93 -7.10
C GLY A 89 14.52 9.52 -8.21
N VAL A 90 13.22 9.50 -7.89
CA VAL A 90 12.17 9.11 -8.83
C VAL A 90 11.20 10.24 -9.13
N CYS A 91 10.75 10.34 -10.38
CA CYS A 91 9.75 11.32 -10.82
C CYS A 91 8.76 10.68 -11.78
N LEU A 92 7.64 11.37 -12.06
CA LEU A 92 6.72 10.95 -13.12
C LEU A 92 7.41 11.04 -14.48
N SER A 93 7.16 10.03 -15.32
CA SER A 93 7.65 9.92 -16.68
C SER A 93 7.05 10.98 -17.60
#